data_AF-A0A957XIM5-F1
#
_entry.id   AF-A0A957XIM5-F1
#
_cell.length_a   1.000
_cell.length_b   1.000
_cell.length_c   1.000
_cell.angle_alpha   90.00
_cell.angle_beta   90.00
_cell.angle_gamma   90.00
#
_symmetry.space_group_name_H-M   'P 1'
#
loop_
_entity.id
_entity.type
_entity.pdbx_description
1 polymer ?
#
loop_
_entity_poly.entity_id
_entity_poly.type
_entity_poly.pdbx_seq_one_letter_code
_entity_poly.pdbx_strand_id
1 'polypeptide(L)'
;MYITFMGDYTFVCYAHENTRFAVKLARALESHGVTVWLDQWQAVDNTAWDQRMKHALLGCSHFLLVLSPEAFDSWLVRDQTLQAIRHDKAIIPVMLQSTPLPTNLSDRRFVDFSKGLFQQNVANVVTEFYTITHPLKPSFTPTTLKPLTINLRSWLWSGMVLIGLLVVGALIFYRRSPAQPEIVAIPSQVETLPITDPVYIPTVDAVQVINPQPTPVKTFQRSKDGRTMIFIPAGDFLMGSDSIDPKAGDDEKPQHLVYLDNFWIDAVETTNRAYQQCVDAGGCTIPQIHNGIFADDNLPIVGINWNQAAAYCAWTDARLPTEAEWEKAARGVDARIYPWGNEFDGSVLNYCDTQCVADWRDFNGDDGYRYTAPVGSYVAGASPYGVLDMSGNVWEWTADWYAEDTYAHSDYRNPTGPEAGVQKVIRGGSWLYPQKSLRVARRHKDVTTSAYDNIGFRCALSGTNAVAAEVQGRGIGSGPMQVK
;
A
#
# COMPACT_ATOMS: atom_id res chain seq x y z
N MET A 1 -10.75 -15.76 34.13
CA MET A 1 -10.42 -14.83 35.23
C MET A 1 -9.33 -13.92 34.69
N TYR A 2 -9.71 -12.74 34.20
CA TYR A 2 -8.74 -11.79 33.64
C TYR A 2 -8.00 -11.13 34.81
N ILE A 3 -6.68 -11.28 34.85
CA ILE A 3 -5.85 -10.53 35.80
C ILE A 3 -5.86 -9.08 35.30
N THR A 4 -6.71 -8.26 35.89
CA THR A 4 -6.68 -6.81 35.71
C THR A 4 -5.40 -6.31 36.37
N PHE A 5 -4.35 -6.08 35.59
CA PHE A 5 -3.20 -5.31 36.06
C PHE A 5 -3.59 -3.84 36.08
N MET A 6 -4.27 -3.40 37.14
CA MET A 6 -4.23 -2.00 37.56
C MET A 6 -3.05 -1.88 38.52
N GLY A 7 -1.91 -1.36 38.05
CA GLY A 7 -0.70 -1.22 38.85
C GLY A 7 0.41 -0.45 38.12
N ASP A 8 1.42 -0.01 38.89
CA ASP A 8 2.61 0.65 38.36
C ASP A 8 3.51 -0.34 37.60
N TYR A 9 3.28 -0.46 36.29
CA TYR A 9 4.14 -1.21 35.40
C TYR A 9 4.55 -0.39 34.17
N THR A 10 5.66 -0.82 33.57
CA THR A 10 6.26 -0.23 32.39
C THR A 10 5.91 -1.06 31.17
N PHE A 11 5.27 -0.44 30.18
CA PHE A 11 5.06 -1.05 28.88
C PHE A 11 6.31 -0.86 28.02
N VAL A 12 6.87 -1.95 27.49
CA VAL A 12 8.05 -1.90 26.61
C VAL A 12 7.61 -1.97 25.15
N CYS A 13 7.81 -0.87 24.41
CA CYS A 13 7.49 -0.73 23.00
C CYS A 13 8.76 -0.85 22.16
N TYR A 14 8.78 -1.80 21.21
CA TYR A 14 9.96 -2.12 20.40
C TYR A 14 9.55 -2.83 19.10
N ALA A 15 10.40 -2.76 18.07
CA ALA A 15 10.20 -3.51 16.82
C ALA A 15 10.56 -4.99 17.00
N HIS A 16 9.91 -5.89 16.26
CA HIS A 16 10.12 -7.34 16.38
C HIS A 16 11.60 -7.73 16.23
N GLU A 17 12.32 -7.07 15.33
CA GLU A 17 13.75 -7.23 15.05
C GLU A 17 14.63 -6.89 16.26
N ASN A 18 14.11 -6.11 17.22
CA ASN A 18 14.82 -5.71 18.43
C ASN A 18 14.46 -6.56 19.66
N THR A 19 13.74 -7.69 19.49
CA THR A 19 13.31 -8.59 20.58
C THR A 19 14.43 -8.96 21.53
N ARG A 20 15.62 -9.32 21.01
CA ARG A 20 16.75 -9.73 21.84
C ARG A 20 17.21 -8.62 22.79
N PHE A 21 17.19 -7.37 22.34
CA PHE A 21 17.53 -6.22 23.16
C PHE A 21 16.42 -5.92 24.17
N ALA A 22 15.16 -5.88 23.72
CA ALA A 22 14.00 -5.59 24.58
C ALA A 22 13.89 -6.58 25.75
N VAL A 23 14.03 -7.89 25.49
CA VAL A 23 14.03 -8.93 26.54
C VAL A 23 15.19 -8.74 27.52
N LYS A 24 16.39 -8.41 27.03
CA LYS A 24 17.57 -8.19 27.87
C LYS A 24 17.41 -6.96 28.76
N LEU A 25 16.89 -5.87 28.21
CA LEU A 25 16.60 -4.64 28.94
C LEU A 25 15.50 -4.85 29.98
N ALA A 26 14.41 -5.51 29.60
CA ALA A 26 13.30 -5.81 30.50
C ALA A 26 13.77 -6.60 31.73
N ARG A 27 14.55 -7.67 31.56
CA ARG A 27 15.11 -8.44 32.69
C ARG A 27 16.03 -7.61 33.58
N ALA A 28 16.82 -6.72 32.99
CA ALA A 28 17.72 -5.85 33.75
C ALA A 28 16.94 -4.78 34.54
N LEU A 29 15.80 -4.32 34.03
CA LEU A 29 14.90 -3.41 34.74
C LEU A 29 14.19 -4.13 35.89
N GLU A 30 13.72 -5.36 35.70
CA GLU A 30 13.13 -6.18 36.76
C GLU A 30 14.12 -6.45 37.91
N SER A 31 15.40 -6.67 37.61
CA SER A 31 16.43 -6.85 38.66
C SER A 31 16.68 -5.59 39.49
N HIS A 32 16.22 -4.42 39.01
CA HIS A 32 16.26 -3.15 39.73
C HIS A 32 14.89 -2.77 40.33
N GLY A 33 13.93 -3.70 40.36
CA GLY A 33 12.61 -3.51 40.98
C GLY A 33 11.57 -2.82 40.10
N VAL A 34 11.84 -2.64 38.80
CA VAL A 34 10.84 -2.11 37.84
C VAL A 34 9.94 -3.23 37.38
N THR A 35 8.62 -3.07 37.56
CA THR A 35 7.65 -4.03 37.00
C THR A 35 7.51 -3.78 35.50
N VAL A 36 7.76 -4.81 34.69
CA VAL A 36 7.78 -4.69 33.23
C VAL A 36 6.67 -5.54 32.61
N TRP A 37 5.95 -4.94 31.67
CA TRP A 37 5.06 -5.62 30.76
C TRP A 37 5.78 -5.76 29.40
N LEU A 38 6.01 -7.01 29.00
CA LEU A 38 6.59 -7.38 27.72
C LEU A 38 5.66 -8.38 27.05
N ASP A 39 5.36 -8.13 25.78
CA ASP A 39 4.52 -8.94 24.91
C ASP A 39 4.92 -10.45 24.92
N GLN A 40 6.22 -10.74 24.86
CA GLN A 40 6.78 -12.11 24.88
C GLN A 40 6.52 -12.87 26.19
N TRP A 41 6.20 -12.18 27.29
CA TRP A 41 6.01 -12.80 28.60
C TRP A 41 4.54 -13.10 28.92
N GLN A 42 3.61 -12.68 28.06
CA GLN A 42 2.17 -12.73 28.28
C GLN A 42 1.44 -13.70 27.32
N ALA A 43 2.18 -14.57 26.65
CA ALA A 43 1.66 -15.50 25.64
C ALA A 43 0.89 -16.67 26.27
N VAL A 44 -0.44 -16.58 26.30
CA VAL A 44 -1.31 -17.71 26.73
C VAL A 44 -2.45 -17.98 25.72
N ASP A 45 -2.91 -17.00 24.92
CA ASP A 45 -3.96 -17.22 23.88
C ASP A 45 -4.06 -16.02 22.91
N ASN A 46 -3.85 -16.20 21.60
CA ASN A 46 -3.81 -15.12 20.60
C ASN A 46 -5.19 -14.48 20.28
N THR A 47 -6.31 -15.06 20.70
CA THR A 47 -7.67 -14.61 20.30
C THR A 47 -8.10 -13.24 20.86
N ALA A 48 -7.37 -12.68 21.83
CA ALA A 48 -7.63 -11.36 22.42
C ALA A 48 -6.37 -10.47 22.51
N TRP A 49 -5.38 -10.71 21.65
CA TRP A 49 -4.08 -10.03 21.68
C TRP A 49 -4.19 -8.51 21.60
N ASP A 50 -4.99 -7.99 20.68
CA ASP A 50 -5.12 -6.54 20.46
C ASP A 50 -5.78 -5.83 21.65
N GLN A 51 -6.79 -6.47 22.25
CA GLN A 51 -7.44 -5.95 23.45
C GLN A 51 -6.48 -5.93 24.64
N ARG A 52 -5.64 -6.96 24.80
CA ARG A 52 -4.62 -7.00 25.87
C ARG A 52 -3.51 -6.02 25.65
N MET A 53 -3.02 -5.86 24.42
CA MET A 53 -1.99 -4.89 24.06
C MET A 53 -2.49 -3.47 24.36
N LYS A 54 -3.71 -3.16 23.92
CA LYS A 54 -4.36 -1.87 24.19
C LYS A 54 -4.60 -1.67 25.68
N HIS A 55 -5.07 -2.68 26.40
CA HIS A 55 -5.27 -2.59 27.85
C HIS A 55 -3.95 -2.40 28.60
N ALA A 56 -2.89 -3.08 28.20
CA ALA A 56 -1.57 -2.96 28.79
C ALA A 56 -0.95 -1.58 28.56
N LEU A 57 -1.07 -1.04 27.35
CA LEU A 57 -0.61 0.31 27.03
C LEU A 57 -1.42 1.36 27.81
N LEU A 58 -2.74 1.23 27.84
CA LEU A 58 -3.60 2.19 28.54
C LEU A 58 -3.46 2.09 30.06
N GLY A 59 -3.14 0.91 30.59
CA GLY A 59 -2.96 0.67 32.01
C GLY A 59 -1.56 0.94 32.54
N CYS A 60 -0.55 1.11 31.68
CA CYS A 60 0.82 1.37 32.13
C CYS A 60 1.00 2.78 32.70
N SER A 61 1.93 2.89 33.65
CA SER A 61 2.35 4.17 34.24
C SER A 61 3.52 4.78 33.48
N HIS A 62 4.32 3.94 32.82
CA HIS A 62 5.46 4.35 32.00
C HIS A 62 5.46 3.62 30.67
N PHE A 63 5.85 4.33 29.62
CA PHE A 63 5.97 3.82 28.26
C PHE A 63 7.43 3.90 27.82
N LEU A 64 8.13 2.76 27.85
CA LEU A 64 9.54 2.67 27.46
C LEU A 64 9.62 2.43 25.95
N LEU A 65 10.14 3.40 25.20
CA LEU A 65 10.22 3.35 23.74
C LEU A 65 11.64 3.03 23.29
N VAL A 66 11.84 1.87 22.64
CA VAL A 66 13.11 1.51 22.01
C VAL A 66 13.23 2.15 20.64
N LEU A 67 14.25 2.98 20.44
CA LEU A 67 14.52 3.70 19.20
C LEU A 67 15.62 3.00 18.39
N SER A 68 15.30 2.67 17.16
CA SER A 68 16.14 2.06 16.13
C SER A 68 15.57 2.39 14.74
N PRO A 69 16.29 2.13 13.64
CA PRO A 69 15.72 2.18 12.30
C PRO A 69 14.49 1.27 12.13
N GLU A 70 14.51 0.06 12.70
CA GLU A 70 13.39 -0.88 12.56
C GLU A 70 12.17 -0.42 13.37
N ALA A 71 12.39 0.17 14.55
CA ALA A 71 11.34 0.82 15.34
C ALA A 71 10.76 2.05 14.63
N PHE A 72 11.60 2.77 13.87
CA PHE A 72 11.12 3.86 13.04
C PHE A 72 10.23 3.35 11.92
N ASP A 73 10.54 2.23 11.25
CA ASP A 73 9.74 1.71 10.14
C ASP A 73 8.55 0.84 10.57
N SER A 74 8.50 0.41 11.83
CA SER A 74 7.43 -0.43 12.36
C SER A 74 6.13 0.35 12.62
N TRP A 75 5.05 -0.03 11.93
CA TRP A 75 3.68 0.46 12.20
C TRP A 75 3.34 0.34 13.69
N LEU A 76 3.63 -0.84 14.29
CA LEU A 76 3.19 -1.17 15.65
C LEU A 76 3.82 -0.26 16.69
N VAL A 77 5.11 0.01 16.51
CA VAL A 77 5.83 0.95 17.36
C VAL A 77 5.28 2.37 17.19
N ARG A 78 4.99 2.80 15.95
CA ARG A 78 4.42 4.12 15.67
C ARG A 78 3.06 4.33 16.33
N ASP A 79 2.11 3.41 16.14
CA ASP A 79 0.78 3.55 16.73
C ASP A 79 0.78 3.45 18.26
N GLN A 80 1.55 2.51 18.83
CA GLN A 80 1.70 2.42 20.29
C GLN A 80 2.29 3.71 20.86
N THR A 81 3.29 4.30 20.18
CA THR A 81 3.86 5.59 20.57
C THR A 81 2.83 6.72 20.49
N LEU A 82 2.02 6.77 19.43
CA LEU A 82 0.95 7.77 19.29
C LEU A 82 -0.16 7.58 20.34
N GLN A 83 -0.51 6.34 20.67
CA GLN A 83 -1.43 6.06 21.77
C GLN A 83 -0.85 6.52 23.11
N ALA A 84 0.43 6.27 23.37
CA ALA A 84 1.11 6.75 24.58
C ALA A 84 1.10 8.28 24.67
N ILE A 85 1.35 8.99 23.56
CA ILE A 85 1.27 10.46 23.50
C ILE A 85 -0.16 10.95 23.76
N ARG A 86 -1.16 10.37 23.06
CA ARG A 86 -2.58 10.77 23.20
C ARG A 86 -3.12 10.56 24.62
N HIS A 87 -2.62 9.55 25.31
CA HIS A 87 -3.00 9.23 26.68
C HIS A 87 -2.02 9.76 27.72
N ASP A 88 -1.15 10.70 27.32
CA ASP A 88 -0.26 11.47 28.19
C ASP A 88 0.62 10.60 29.10
N LYS A 89 1.13 9.50 28.53
CA LYS A 89 2.01 8.56 29.23
C LYS A 89 3.39 9.16 29.45
N ALA A 90 4.07 8.78 30.54
CA ALA A 90 5.51 9.01 30.70
C ALA A 90 6.29 8.20 29.67
N ILE A 91 6.64 8.84 28.56
CA ILE A 91 7.47 8.22 27.52
C ILE A 91 8.94 8.34 27.93
N ILE A 92 9.61 7.19 28.05
CA ILE A 92 11.04 7.06 28.32
C ILE A 92 11.71 6.52 27.05
N PRO A 93 12.31 7.39 26.21
CA PRO A 93 12.98 6.94 24.99
C PRO A 93 14.38 6.36 25.31
N VAL A 94 14.68 5.19 24.75
CA VAL A 94 16.00 4.54 24.82
C VAL A 94 16.54 4.30 23.42
N MET A 95 17.72 4.81 23.12
CA MET A 95 18.30 4.72 21.78
C MET A 95 19.18 3.49 21.65
N LEU A 96 18.71 2.49 20.89
CA LEU A 96 19.47 1.29 20.57
C LEU A 96 20.43 1.54 19.39
N GLN A 97 19.96 2.24 18.37
CA GLN A 97 20.73 2.62 17.19
C GLN A 97 20.39 4.07 16.81
N SER A 98 21.37 4.78 16.21
CA SER A 98 21.16 6.16 15.78
C SER A 98 20.05 6.22 14.73
N THR A 99 18.97 6.92 15.07
CA THR A 99 17.79 7.07 14.22
C THR A 99 17.22 8.49 14.39
N PRO A 100 16.62 9.10 13.36
CA PRO A 100 15.92 10.37 13.50
C PRO A 100 14.81 10.27 14.55
N LEU A 101 14.78 11.21 15.49
CA LEU A 101 13.69 11.31 16.45
C LEU A 101 12.45 11.93 15.79
N PRO A 102 11.24 11.39 16.03
CA PRO A 102 10.01 12.08 15.68
C PRO A 102 10.02 13.50 16.25
N THR A 103 9.50 14.49 15.53
CA THR A 103 9.42 15.91 15.95
C THR A 103 8.75 16.10 17.31
N ASN A 104 7.81 15.23 17.67
CA ASN A 104 7.12 15.25 18.96
C ASN A 104 7.98 14.72 20.14
N LEU A 105 9.17 14.17 19.84
CA LEU A 105 10.13 13.60 20.80
C LEU A 105 11.52 14.25 20.69
N SER A 106 11.72 15.23 19.79
CA SER A 106 13.02 15.85 19.56
C SER A 106 13.57 16.60 20.78
N ASP A 107 12.69 17.10 21.63
CA ASP A 107 13.05 17.83 22.85
C ASP A 107 13.23 16.90 24.07
N ARG A 108 13.03 15.58 23.91
CA ARG A 108 13.14 14.61 25.00
C ARG A 108 14.58 14.13 25.15
N ARG A 109 15.01 14.00 26.41
CA ARG A 109 16.25 13.31 26.75
C ARG A 109 16.05 11.81 26.53
N PHE A 110 17.00 11.16 25.88
CA PHE A 110 17.00 9.71 25.67
C PHE A 110 18.24 9.10 26.31
N VAL A 111 18.12 7.84 26.74
CA VAL A 111 19.27 7.07 27.23
C VAL A 111 19.90 6.33 26.04
N ASP A 112 21.15 6.66 25.72
CA ASP A 112 21.85 6.12 24.56
C ASP A 112 22.54 4.78 24.87
N PHE A 113 21.99 3.69 24.36
CA PHE A 113 22.55 2.34 24.39
C PHE A 113 23.42 2.02 23.15
N SER A 114 23.49 2.91 22.17
CA SER A 114 24.35 2.74 20.97
C SER A 114 25.83 2.94 21.29
N LYS A 115 26.16 3.66 22.36
CA LYS A 115 27.51 3.99 22.80
C LYS A 115 27.65 3.87 24.33
N GLY A 116 28.06 2.71 24.86
CA GLY A 116 28.36 2.60 26.29
C GLY A 116 28.29 1.20 26.91
N LEU A 117 28.50 1.14 28.24
CA LEU A 117 28.40 -0.07 29.05
C LEU A 117 26.93 -0.30 29.46
N PHE A 118 26.33 -1.38 28.96
CA PHE A 118 24.91 -1.72 29.13
C PHE A 118 24.36 -1.51 30.56
N GLN A 119 25.10 -1.93 31.59
CA GLN A 119 24.64 -1.82 32.99
C GLN A 119 24.55 -0.39 33.50
N GLN A 120 25.46 0.50 33.06
CA GLN A 120 25.42 1.90 33.43
C GLN A 120 24.19 2.59 32.83
N ASN A 121 23.86 2.25 31.58
CA ASN A 121 22.70 2.80 30.90
C ASN A 121 21.39 2.28 31.48
N VAL A 122 21.34 1.03 31.96
CA VAL A 122 20.18 0.53 32.74
C VAL A 122 19.95 1.38 33.99
N ALA A 123 20.99 1.72 34.75
CA ALA A 123 20.87 2.59 35.92
C ALA A 123 20.37 4.01 35.56
N ASN A 124 20.77 4.53 34.39
CA ASN A 124 20.25 5.80 33.89
C ASN A 124 18.76 5.71 33.55
N VAL A 125 18.31 4.63 32.89
CA VAL A 125 16.87 4.39 32.65
C VAL A 125 16.11 4.29 33.97
N VAL A 126 16.66 3.59 34.97
CA VAL A 126 16.08 3.52 36.34
C VAL A 126 15.91 4.91 36.95
N THR A 127 16.89 5.80 36.74
CA THR A 127 16.84 7.19 37.24
C THR A 127 15.75 8.02 36.55
N GLU A 128 15.52 7.81 35.25
CA GLU A 128 14.44 8.50 34.51
C GLU A 128 13.04 8.18 35.07
N PHE A 129 12.79 6.95 35.56
CA PHE A 129 11.52 6.61 36.23
C PHE A 129 11.23 7.45 37.48
N TYR A 130 12.26 7.94 38.19
CA TYR A 130 12.08 8.76 39.39
C TYR A 130 12.00 10.27 39.11
N THR A 131 12.29 10.70 37.88
CA THR A 131 12.34 12.12 37.51
C THR A 131 11.15 12.59 36.68
N ILE A 132 10.42 11.67 36.03
CA ILE A 132 9.24 12.01 35.22
C ILE A 132 7.96 12.00 36.09
N THR A 133 7.33 13.16 36.28
CA THR A 133 6.00 13.33 36.89
C THR A 133 5.05 13.97 35.85
N HIS A 134 3.89 13.36 35.53
CA HIS A 134 2.96 13.79 34.44
C HIS A 134 2.14 15.06 34.78
N PRO A 135 1.36 15.71 33.88
CA PRO A 135 1.26 15.62 32.40
C PRO A 135 1.50 16.97 31.66
N LEU A 136 1.69 16.93 30.33
CA LEU A 136 1.92 18.12 29.49
C LEU A 136 0.62 18.91 29.23
N LYS A 137 0.55 20.19 29.64
CA LYS A 137 -0.47 21.13 29.13
C LYS A 137 -0.09 21.59 27.72
N PRO A 138 -1.01 21.60 26.74
CA PRO A 138 -0.76 22.20 25.44
C PRO A 138 -0.67 23.73 25.60
N SER A 139 0.50 24.32 25.34
CA SER A 139 0.65 25.77 25.23
C SER A 139 0.55 26.19 23.77
N PHE A 140 -0.67 26.40 23.29
CA PHE A 140 -0.88 27.20 22.09
C PHE A 140 -0.77 28.67 22.49
N THR A 141 0.35 29.33 22.16
CA THR A 141 0.38 30.79 22.06
C THR A 141 0.15 31.17 20.60
N PRO A 142 -0.93 31.88 20.27
CA PRO A 142 -1.16 32.33 18.90
C PRO A 142 -0.16 33.43 18.59
N THR A 143 0.83 33.11 17.76
CA THR A 143 1.78 34.12 17.28
C THR A 143 1.10 34.93 16.18
N THR A 144 0.81 36.19 16.46
CA THR A 144 0.32 37.16 15.49
C THR A 144 1.39 37.39 14.42
N LEU A 145 1.09 37.00 13.19
CA LEU A 145 1.94 37.24 12.01
C LEU A 145 2.08 38.75 11.76
N LYS A 146 3.31 39.25 11.79
CA LYS A 146 3.64 40.59 11.26
C LYS A 146 3.79 40.52 9.74
N PRO A 147 3.32 41.52 8.99
CA PRO A 147 3.46 41.54 7.54
C PRO A 147 4.94 41.72 7.14
N LEU A 148 5.40 40.86 6.22
CA LEU A 148 6.72 40.92 5.61
C LEU A 148 6.80 42.10 4.64
N THR A 149 7.62 43.10 4.98
CA THR A 149 8.04 44.14 4.02
C THR A 149 9.20 43.60 3.18
N ILE A 150 8.93 43.34 1.91
CA ILE A 150 9.91 42.84 0.93
C ILE A 150 10.73 44.03 0.39
N ASN A 151 12.05 43.98 0.51
CA ASN A 151 12.96 45.02 0.03
C ASN A 151 13.51 44.66 -1.37
N LEU A 152 12.91 45.24 -2.41
CA LEU A 152 13.17 44.92 -3.83
C LEU A 152 14.59 45.25 -4.34
N ARG A 153 15.47 45.86 -3.54
CA ARG A 153 16.80 46.30 -4.00
C ARG A 153 17.91 45.25 -3.91
N SER A 154 17.79 44.22 -3.07
CA SER A 154 18.86 43.23 -2.91
C SER A 154 18.82 42.09 -3.94
N TRP A 155 17.68 41.87 -4.60
CA TRP A 155 17.49 40.77 -5.56
C TRP A 155 18.07 41.05 -6.95
N LEU A 156 18.19 42.33 -7.33
CA LEU A 156 18.71 42.71 -8.64
C LEU A 156 20.23 42.50 -8.78
N TRP A 157 20.98 42.56 -7.67
CA TRP A 157 22.44 42.35 -7.68
C TRP A 157 22.83 40.86 -7.69
N SER A 158 22.08 40.01 -6.98
CA SER A 158 22.34 38.56 -6.92
C SER A 158 22.04 37.85 -8.24
N GLY A 159 21.04 38.33 -9.00
CA GLY A 159 20.69 37.77 -10.31
C GLY A 159 21.74 38.00 -11.40
N MET A 160 22.43 39.15 -11.38
CA MET A 160 23.45 39.49 -12.40
C MET A 160 24.74 38.67 -12.26
N VAL A 161 25.12 38.31 -11.03
CA VAL A 161 26.32 37.49 -10.77
C VAL A 161 26.14 36.05 -11.24
N LEU A 162 24.93 35.50 -11.08
CA LEU A 162 24.58 34.14 -11.50
C LEU A 162 24.56 33.97 -13.03
N ILE A 163 24.05 34.97 -13.75
CA ILE A 163 24.05 34.98 -15.23
C ILE A 163 25.49 35.09 -15.76
N GLY A 164 26.36 35.90 -15.13
CA GLY A 164 27.76 36.01 -15.52
C GLY A 164 28.54 34.70 -15.38
N LEU A 165 28.31 33.93 -14.32
CA LEU A 165 28.97 32.65 -14.09
C LEU A 165 28.52 31.56 -15.08
N LEU A 166 27.23 31.57 -15.48
CA LEU A 166 26.70 30.63 -16.47
C LEU A 166 27.27 30.87 -17.88
N VAL A 167 27.49 32.12 -18.28
CA VAL A 167 28.08 32.46 -19.59
C VAL A 167 29.54 32.03 -19.66
N VAL A 168 30.32 32.19 -18.58
CA VAL A 168 31.72 31.74 -18.52
C VAL A 168 31.80 30.20 -18.53
N GLY A 169 30.90 29.52 -17.83
CA GLY A 169 30.82 28.05 -17.83
C GLY A 169 30.52 27.46 -19.23
N ALA A 170 29.58 28.07 -19.96
CA ALA A 170 29.23 27.64 -21.32
C ALA A 170 30.38 27.82 -22.33
N LEU A 171 31.16 28.90 -22.20
CA LEU A 171 32.32 29.19 -23.05
C LEU A 171 33.49 28.20 -22.82
N ILE A 172 33.67 27.72 -21.59
CA ILE A 172 34.69 26.71 -21.27
C ILE A 172 34.27 25.33 -21.80
N PHE A 173 32.99 24.98 -21.73
CA PHE A 173 32.46 23.72 -22.24
C PHE A 173 32.52 23.64 -23.77
N TYR A 174 32.18 24.73 -24.47
CA TYR A 174 32.22 24.78 -25.95
C TYR A 174 33.64 24.65 -26.53
N ARG A 175 34.69 25.00 -25.76
CA ARG A 175 36.09 24.82 -26.19
C ARG A 175 36.66 23.43 -25.94
N ARG A 176 35.89 22.51 -25.33
CA ARG A 176 36.30 21.13 -24.99
C ARG A 176 35.46 20.06 -25.69
N SER A 177 35.08 20.24 -26.95
CA SER A 177 34.56 19.12 -27.76
C SER A 177 35.71 18.29 -28.34
N PRO A 178 35.84 16.99 -28.00
CA PRO A 178 36.67 16.06 -28.75
C PRO A 178 35.92 15.54 -29.98
N ALA A 179 36.71 15.15 -30.99
CA ALA A 179 36.29 14.69 -32.31
C ALA A 179 35.42 13.41 -32.28
N GLN A 180 34.64 13.23 -33.35
CA GLN A 180 33.72 12.12 -33.56
C GLN A 180 34.40 10.73 -33.58
N PRO A 181 33.69 9.65 -33.17
CA PRO A 181 34.22 8.30 -33.30
C PRO A 181 34.02 7.76 -34.72
N GLU A 182 35.06 7.08 -35.20
CA GLU A 182 35.12 6.32 -36.45
C GLU A 182 34.28 5.03 -36.34
N ILE A 183 33.47 4.72 -37.35
CA ILE A 183 32.63 3.52 -37.42
C ILE A 183 33.48 2.34 -37.89
N VAL A 184 33.65 1.33 -37.04
CA VAL A 184 34.28 0.04 -37.40
C VAL A 184 33.18 -0.98 -37.73
N ALA A 185 33.17 -1.47 -38.96
CA ALA A 185 32.30 -2.55 -39.41
C ALA A 185 32.86 -3.92 -38.97
N ILE A 186 32.01 -4.78 -38.41
CA ILE A 186 32.31 -6.18 -38.09
C ILE A 186 31.59 -7.07 -39.12
N PRO A 187 32.25 -8.08 -39.73
CA PRO A 187 31.62 -8.93 -40.73
C PRO A 187 30.67 -9.97 -40.10
N SER A 188 29.51 -10.11 -40.73
CA SER A 188 28.44 -11.05 -40.39
C SER A 188 28.69 -12.41 -41.03
N GLN A 189 28.92 -13.46 -40.23
CA GLN A 189 28.66 -14.85 -40.62
C GLN A 189 28.32 -15.64 -39.35
N VAL A 190 27.03 -15.91 -39.12
CA VAL A 190 26.57 -16.98 -38.24
C VAL A 190 25.67 -17.86 -39.07
N GLU A 191 26.11 -19.11 -39.22
CA GLU A 191 25.46 -20.16 -39.98
C GLU A 191 24.23 -20.66 -39.20
N THR A 192 23.04 -20.55 -39.79
CA THR A 192 21.77 -20.96 -39.18
C THR A 192 21.45 -22.42 -39.48
N LEU A 193 21.21 -23.23 -38.45
CA LEU A 193 20.49 -24.50 -38.57
C LEU A 193 18.97 -24.25 -38.53
N PRO A 194 18.15 -25.04 -39.26
CA PRO A 194 16.72 -24.77 -39.39
C PRO A 194 15.94 -25.21 -38.15
N ILE A 195 15.34 -24.25 -37.46
CA ILE A 195 14.31 -24.48 -36.44
C ILE A 195 12.94 -24.29 -37.11
N THR A 196 12.11 -25.31 -37.03
CA THR A 196 10.72 -25.32 -37.49
C THR A 196 9.85 -24.37 -36.65
N ASP A 197 9.18 -23.46 -37.35
CA ASP A 197 8.12 -22.52 -36.95
C ASP A 197 8.31 -21.69 -35.65
N PRO A 198 8.71 -20.40 -35.76
CA PRO A 198 8.76 -19.50 -34.61
C PRO A 198 7.36 -19.03 -34.20
N VAL A 199 7.04 -19.20 -32.91
CA VAL A 199 5.97 -18.44 -32.24
C VAL A 199 6.30 -16.96 -32.38
N TYR A 200 5.45 -16.20 -33.10
CA TYR A 200 5.61 -14.75 -33.25
C TYR A 200 5.35 -14.08 -31.90
N ILE A 201 6.42 -13.60 -31.26
CA ILE A 201 6.37 -12.71 -30.10
C ILE A 201 6.48 -11.28 -30.65
N PRO A 202 5.42 -10.44 -30.55
CA PRO A 202 5.54 -9.05 -30.96
C PRO A 202 6.56 -8.33 -30.06
N THR A 203 7.46 -7.56 -30.65
CA THR A 203 8.36 -6.68 -29.88
C THR A 203 7.60 -5.46 -29.36
N VAL A 204 8.07 -4.88 -28.25
CA VAL A 204 7.48 -3.69 -27.60
C VAL A 204 7.27 -2.52 -28.59
N ASP A 205 8.16 -2.38 -29.58
CA ASP A 205 8.08 -1.35 -30.62
C ASP A 205 6.91 -1.52 -31.61
N ALA A 206 6.30 -2.70 -31.68
CA ALA A 206 5.24 -3.01 -32.65
C ALA A 206 3.82 -2.64 -32.16
N VAL A 207 3.64 -2.30 -30.88
CA VAL A 207 2.34 -1.90 -30.34
C VAL A 207 2.10 -0.43 -30.64
N GLN A 208 1.30 -0.16 -31.68
CA GLN A 208 0.75 1.17 -31.88
C GLN A 208 -0.08 1.53 -30.64
N VAL A 209 0.23 2.66 -30.01
CA VAL A 209 -0.55 3.28 -28.92
C VAL A 209 -1.89 3.72 -29.51
N ILE A 210 -2.82 2.77 -29.68
CA ILE A 210 -4.18 3.07 -30.08
C ILE A 210 -4.89 3.46 -28.79
N ASN A 211 -5.06 4.77 -28.57
CA ASN A 211 -5.88 5.30 -27.49
C ASN A 211 -7.31 4.79 -27.71
N PRO A 212 -7.81 3.78 -26.96
CA PRO A 212 -9.13 3.25 -27.24
C PRO A 212 -10.11 4.32 -26.78
N GLN A 213 -10.86 4.88 -27.73
CA GLN A 213 -12.15 5.49 -27.40
C GLN A 213 -12.93 4.53 -26.50
N PRO A 214 -13.67 5.01 -25.48
CA PRO A 214 -14.39 4.15 -24.54
C PRO A 214 -15.27 3.19 -25.32
N THR A 215 -14.84 1.94 -25.40
CA THR A 215 -15.62 0.87 -26.02
C THR A 215 -16.86 0.70 -25.16
N PRO A 216 -18.08 0.53 -25.73
CA PRO A 216 -19.27 0.31 -24.94
C PRO A 216 -19.01 -0.80 -23.92
N VAL A 217 -19.02 -0.42 -22.65
CA VAL A 217 -18.62 -1.30 -21.56
C VAL A 217 -19.67 -2.39 -21.45
N LYS A 218 -19.31 -3.62 -21.84
CA LYS A 218 -20.19 -4.77 -21.59
C LYS A 218 -20.15 -5.05 -20.10
N THR A 219 -21.32 -5.08 -19.48
CA THR A 219 -21.50 -5.38 -18.07
C THR A 219 -22.36 -6.61 -17.87
N PHE A 220 -22.08 -7.40 -16.85
CA PHE A 220 -23.03 -8.40 -16.35
C PHE A 220 -23.12 -8.34 -14.82
N GLN A 221 -24.21 -8.83 -14.25
CA GLN A 221 -24.37 -8.97 -12.81
C GLN A 221 -24.19 -10.43 -12.39
N ARG A 222 -23.34 -10.67 -11.40
CA ARG A 222 -23.20 -11.98 -10.77
C ARG A 222 -24.48 -12.35 -10.01
N SER A 223 -24.90 -13.60 -10.14
CA SER A 223 -26.16 -14.09 -9.56
C SER A 223 -26.12 -14.25 -8.04
N LYS A 224 -24.96 -14.58 -7.47
CA LYS A 224 -24.83 -14.88 -6.03
C LYS A 224 -24.81 -13.64 -5.13
N ASP A 225 -24.25 -12.54 -5.60
CA ASP A 225 -24.01 -11.33 -4.80
C ASP A 225 -24.51 -10.04 -5.47
N GLY A 226 -25.09 -10.13 -6.68
CA GLY A 226 -25.61 -8.98 -7.44
C GLY A 226 -24.53 -8.03 -7.95
N ARG A 227 -23.24 -8.40 -7.86
CA ARG A 227 -22.12 -7.52 -8.20
C ARG A 227 -22.01 -7.33 -9.70
N THR A 228 -21.79 -6.09 -10.12
CA THR A 228 -21.59 -5.75 -11.54
C THR A 228 -20.13 -5.97 -11.92
N MET A 229 -19.92 -6.66 -13.02
CA MET A 229 -18.61 -6.93 -13.59
C MET A 229 -18.49 -6.32 -14.98
N ILE A 230 -17.27 -5.90 -15.31
CA ILE A 230 -16.87 -5.25 -16.55
C ILE A 230 -16.10 -6.23 -17.42
N PHE A 231 -16.47 -6.31 -18.71
CA PHE A 231 -15.75 -7.12 -19.69
C PHE A 231 -14.43 -6.45 -20.09
N ILE A 232 -13.33 -7.19 -19.98
CA ILE A 232 -12.01 -6.78 -20.46
C ILE A 232 -11.68 -7.64 -21.70
N PRO A 233 -11.46 -7.01 -22.87
CA PRO A 233 -11.21 -7.75 -24.10
C PRO A 233 -9.84 -8.45 -24.07
N ALA A 234 -9.76 -9.57 -24.77
CA ALA A 234 -8.51 -10.27 -25.02
C ALA A 234 -7.54 -9.37 -25.82
N GLY A 235 -6.24 -9.58 -25.64
CA GLY A 235 -5.22 -8.91 -26.43
C GLY A 235 -4.02 -8.47 -25.60
N ASP A 236 -3.06 -7.91 -26.31
CA ASP A 236 -1.82 -7.40 -25.76
C ASP A 236 -2.02 -6.11 -24.96
N PHE A 237 -1.20 -5.93 -23.93
CA PHE A 237 -1.00 -4.66 -23.24
C PHE A 237 0.43 -4.58 -22.69
N LEU A 238 0.87 -3.36 -22.40
CA LEU A 238 2.15 -3.11 -21.75
C LEU A 238 1.97 -3.19 -20.23
N MET A 239 2.62 -4.17 -19.62
CA MET A 239 2.63 -4.37 -18.17
C MET A 239 3.91 -3.79 -17.56
N GLY A 240 3.79 -3.14 -16.41
CA GLY A 240 4.87 -2.46 -15.71
C GLY A 240 5.19 -1.07 -16.26
N SER A 241 6.31 -0.54 -15.78
CA SER A 241 6.75 0.82 -16.03
C SER A 241 8.11 0.86 -16.73
N ASP A 242 8.32 1.94 -17.48
CA ASP A 242 9.57 2.23 -18.17
C ASP A 242 10.05 3.65 -17.80
N SER A 243 10.76 4.31 -18.70
CA SER A 243 11.21 5.70 -18.55
C SER A 243 10.09 6.74 -18.44
N ILE A 244 8.86 6.43 -18.88
CA ILE A 244 7.73 7.39 -18.81
C ILE A 244 7.32 7.70 -17.37
N ASP A 245 7.56 6.76 -16.45
CA ASP A 245 7.26 6.89 -15.03
C ASP A 245 8.56 6.97 -14.22
N PRO A 246 9.09 8.18 -13.99
CA PRO A 246 10.33 8.36 -13.26
C PRO A 246 10.22 7.98 -11.77
N LYS A 247 9.00 7.75 -11.26
CA LYS A 247 8.75 7.34 -9.87
C LYS A 247 8.68 5.81 -9.71
N ALA A 248 8.76 5.05 -10.79
CA ALA A 248 8.72 3.59 -10.79
C ALA A 248 9.89 2.96 -10.03
N GLY A 249 9.54 2.08 -9.09
CA GLY A 249 10.47 1.20 -8.40
C GLY A 249 11.10 0.17 -9.33
N ASP A 250 12.09 -0.54 -8.82
CA ASP A 250 12.80 -1.57 -9.59
C ASP A 250 11.92 -2.82 -9.79
N ASP A 251 11.06 -3.14 -8.82
CA ASP A 251 10.06 -4.22 -8.88
C ASP A 251 8.97 -3.98 -9.93
N GLU A 252 8.81 -2.74 -10.41
CA GLU A 252 7.85 -2.31 -11.43
C GLU A 252 8.41 -2.40 -12.86
N LYS A 253 9.69 -2.81 -13.01
CA LYS A 253 10.45 -2.82 -14.27
C LYS A 253 10.95 -4.25 -14.58
N PRO A 254 11.25 -4.56 -15.85
CA PRO A 254 11.01 -3.73 -17.04
C PRO A 254 9.53 -3.71 -17.44
N GLN A 255 9.13 -2.68 -18.18
CA GLN A 255 7.90 -2.76 -18.96
C GLN A 255 8.05 -3.84 -20.03
N HIS A 256 7.04 -4.68 -20.16
CA HIS A 256 7.06 -5.83 -21.07
C HIS A 256 5.66 -6.08 -21.65
N LEU A 257 5.62 -6.77 -22.79
CA LEU A 257 4.38 -7.10 -23.46
C LEU A 257 3.73 -8.33 -22.80
N VAL A 258 2.44 -8.23 -22.50
CA VAL A 258 1.64 -9.35 -21.98
C VAL A 258 0.36 -9.47 -22.80
N TYR A 259 0.06 -10.69 -23.25
CA TYR A 259 -1.23 -11.07 -23.80
C TYR A 259 -2.12 -11.65 -22.71
N LEU A 260 -3.33 -11.12 -22.59
CA LEU A 260 -4.39 -11.72 -21.76
C LEU A 260 -5.54 -12.20 -22.65
N ASP A 261 -6.09 -13.36 -22.31
CA ASP A 261 -7.43 -13.75 -22.77
C ASP A 261 -8.48 -12.77 -22.23
N ASN A 262 -9.70 -12.84 -22.77
CA ASN A 262 -10.77 -12.00 -22.25
C ASN A 262 -11.22 -12.52 -20.88
N PHE A 263 -11.56 -11.58 -20.01
CA PHE A 263 -12.03 -11.86 -18.66
C PHE A 263 -13.04 -10.79 -18.26
N TRP A 264 -13.65 -11.01 -17.11
CA TRP A 264 -14.51 -10.04 -16.46
C TRP A 264 -13.91 -9.70 -15.10
N ILE A 265 -14.06 -8.47 -14.66
CA ILE A 265 -13.60 -8.02 -13.34
C ILE A 265 -14.66 -7.16 -12.67
N ASP A 266 -14.77 -7.24 -11.35
CA ASP A 266 -15.71 -6.41 -10.59
C ASP A 266 -15.50 -4.92 -10.88
N ALA A 267 -16.60 -4.21 -11.09
CA ALA A 267 -16.60 -2.79 -11.46
C ALA A 267 -16.02 -1.89 -10.37
N VAL A 268 -16.14 -2.30 -9.11
CA VAL A 268 -15.60 -1.65 -7.90
C VAL A 268 -15.08 -2.72 -6.94
N GLU A 269 -14.48 -2.37 -5.83
CA GLU A 269 -14.07 -3.31 -4.77
C GLU A 269 -15.27 -4.00 -4.13
N THR A 270 -15.05 -5.21 -3.60
CA THR A 270 -16.09 -5.93 -2.84
C THR A 270 -16.53 -5.09 -1.64
N THR A 271 -17.84 -4.87 -1.50
CA THR A 271 -18.41 -4.08 -0.40
C THR A 271 -18.64 -4.91 0.85
N ASN A 272 -18.74 -4.26 2.03
CA ASN A 272 -19.20 -4.90 3.27
C ASN A 272 -20.53 -5.64 3.09
N ARG A 273 -21.53 -5.03 2.46
CA ARG A 273 -22.84 -5.67 2.22
C ARG A 273 -22.73 -6.97 1.44
N ALA A 274 -21.92 -6.97 0.39
CA ALA A 274 -21.72 -8.16 -0.45
C ALA A 274 -20.95 -9.24 0.30
N TYR A 275 -19.91 -8.87 1.06
CA TYR A 275 -19.17 -9.81 1.91
C TYR A 275 -20.04 -10.42 3.01
N GLN A 276 -20.92 -9.62 3.63
CA GLN A 276 -21.84 -10.07 4.67
C GLN A 276 -22.79 -11.17 4.16
N GLN A 277 -23.24 -11.11 2.90
CA GLN A 277 -24.04 -12.19 2.30
C GLN A 277 -23.31 -13.54 2.30
N CYS A 278 -21.99 -13.53 2.05
CA CYS A 278 -21.17 -14.73 2.11
C CYS A 278 -21.02 -15.25 3.54
N VAL A 279 -20.87 -14.35 4.52
CA VAL A 279 -20.80 -14.70 5.95
C VAL A 279 -22.12 -15.31 6.42
N ASP A 280 -23.26 -14.68 6.09
CA ASP A 280 -24.59 -15.15 6.44
C ASP A 280 -24.90 -16.52 5.82
N ALA A 281 -24.39 -16.78 4.61
CA ALA A 281 -24.49 -18.06 3.94
C ALA A 281 -23.48 -19.12 4.47
N GLY A 282 -22.61 -18.77 5.41
CA GLY A 282 -21.57 -19.64 5.96
C GLY A 282 -20.41 -19.94 5.02
N GLY A 283 -20.29 -19.19 3.91
CA GLY A 283 -19.21 -19.33 2.93
C GLY A 283 -17.94 -18.54 3.30
N CYS A 284 -18.07 -17.53 4.15
CA CYS A 284 -16.98 -16.66 4.58
C CYS A 284 -16.89 -16.55 6.10
N THR A 285 -15.69 -16.31 6.62
CA THR A 285 -15.47 -15.97 8.02
C THR A 285 -15.56 -14.46 8.23
N ILE A 286 -15.93 -14.04 9.44
CA ILE A 286 -16.00 -12.61 9.77
C ILE A 286 -14.64 -11.91 9.55
N PRO A 287 -14.64 -10.65 9.06
CA PRO A 287 -13.44 -9.82 9.00
C PRO A 287 -12.82 -9.59 10.40
N GLN A 288 -11.49 -9.47 10.44
CA GLN A 288 -10.71 -9.21 11.64
C GLN A 288 -10.87 -7.76 12.12
N ILE A 289 -11.02 -6.83 11.18
CA ILE A 289 -11.29 -5.41 11.45
C ILE A 289 -12.64 -5.06 10.82
N HIS A 290 -13.66 -4.87 11.67
CA HIS A 290 -15.00 -4.48 11.24
C HIS A 290 -15.68 -3.66 12.33
N ASN A 291 -15.13 -2.47 12.58
CA ASN A 291 -15.66 -1.51 13.52
C ASN A 291 -16.48 -0.43 12.77
N GLY A 292 -17.23 0.39 13.51
CA GLY A 292 -18.20 1.34 12.94
C GLY A 292 -17.64 2.34 11.92
N ILE A 293 -16.32 2.57 11.85
CA ILE A 293 -15.69 3.45 10.85
C ILE A 293 -15.58 2.75 9.49
N PHE A 294 -15.44 1.42 9.47
CA PHE A 294 -15.24 0.62 8.27
C PHE A 294 -16.39 -0.35 7.98
N ALA A 295 -17.50 -0.26 8.72
CA ALA A 295 -18.60 -1.23 8.68
C ALA A 295 -19.81 -0.76 7.85
N ASP A 296 -19.77 0.42 7.23
CA ASP A 296 -20.86 0.86 6.35
C ASP A 296 -20.96 -0.06 5.13
N ASP A 297 -22.19 -0.43 4.78
CA ASP A 297 -22.53 -1.40 3.75
C ASP A 297 -21.91 -1.11 2.37
N ASN A 298 -21.68 0.17 2.04
CA ASN A 298 -21.18 0.60 0.73
C ASN A 298 -19.67 0.86 0.73
N LEU A 299 -19.00 0.75 1.87
CA LEU A 299 -17.54 0.81 1.93
C LEU A 299 -16.92 -0.49 1.40
N PRO A 300 -15.68 -0.43 0.87
CA PRO A 300 -14.93 -1.63 0.55
C PRO A 300 -14.72 -2.46 1.83
N ILE A 301 -14.86 -3.78 1.71
CA ILE A 301 -14.52 -4.70 2.79
C ILE A 301 -13.00 -4.64 3.05
N VAL A 302 -12.64 -4.40 4.30
CA VAL A 302 -11.25 -4.39 4.78
C VAL A 302 -11.11 -5.32 6.00
N GLY A 303 -9.90 -5.45 6.54
CA GLY A 303 -9.67 -6.33 7.70
C GLY A 303 -9.83 -7.80 7.34
N ILE A 304 -9.66 -8.15 6.08
CA ILE A 304 -9.66 -9.53 5.57
C ILE A 304 -8.28 -9.88 5.04
N ASN A 305 -7.89 -11.14 5.22
CA ASN A 305 -6.65 -11.65 4.65
C ASN A 305 -6.86 -12.25 3.26
N TRP A 306 -5.76 -12.61 2.59
CA TRP A 306 -5.81 -13.15 1.23
C TRP A 306 -6.70 -14.40 1.11
N ASN A 307 -6.64 -15.30 2.11
CA ASN A 307 -7.45 -16.52 2.11
C ASN A 307 -8.95 -16.20 2.19
N GLN A 308 -9.33 -15.19 2.98
CA GLN A 308 -10.71 -14.71 3.07
C GLN A 308 -11.18 -14.06 1.76
N ALA A 309 -10.32 -13.29 1.10
CA ALA A 309 -10.59 -12.71 -0.22
C ALA A 309 -10.83 -13.80 -1.26
N ALA A 310 -9.93 -14.80 -1.31
CA ALA A 310 -10.03 -15.94 -2.22
C ALA A 310 -11.27 -16.79 -1.95
N ALA A 311 -11.61 -17.04 -0.68
CA ALA A 311 -12.80 -17.79 -0.29
C ALA A 311 -14.09 -17.09 -0.74
N TYR A 312 -14.17 -15.76 -0.60
CA TYR A 312 -15.31 -14.99 -1.11
C TYR A 312 -15.45 -15.10 -2.62
N CYS A 313 -14.36 -14.87 -3.36
CA CYS A 313 -14.43 -14.97 -4.82
C CYS A 313 -14.85 -16.38 -5.25
N ALA A 314 -14.29 -17.43 -4.64
CA ALA A 314 -14.69 -18.81 -4.89
C ALA A 314 -16.16 -19.07 -4.55
N TRP A 315 -16.67 -18.51 -3.43
CA TRP A 315 -18.08 -18.61 -3.07
C TRP A 315 -18.99 -18.00 -4.15
N THR A 316 -18.56 -16.93 -4.80
CA THR A 316 -19.26 -16.30 -5.94
C THR A 316 -19.05 -16.98 -7.30
N ASP A 317 -18.41 -18.17 -7.33
CA ASP A 317 -17.96 -18.89 -8.53
C ASP A 317 -16.91 -18.12 -9.37
N ALA A 318 -16.29 -17.11 -8.77
CA ALA A 318 -15.23 -16.28 -9.33
C ALA A 318 -13.86 -16.63 -8.74
N ARG A 319 -12.85 -15.80 -9.01
CA ARG A 319 -11.50 -15.89 -8.43
C ARG A 319 -10.93 -14.49 -8.18
N LEU A 320 -9.81 -14.39 -7.48
CA LEU A 320 -9.03 -13.16 -7.52
C LEU A 320 -8.47 -12.93 -8.94
N PRO A 321 -8.34 -11.67 -9.40
CA PRO A 321 -7.65 -11.36 -10.64
C PRO A 321 -6.17 -11.73 -10.53
N THR A 322 -5.53 -12.08 -11.64
CA THR A 322 -4.07 -12.06 -11.67
C THR A 322 -3.56 -10.62 -11.58
N GLU A 323 -2.30 -10.44 -11.20
CA GLU A 323 -1.65 -9.12 -11.18
C GLU A 323 -1.74 -8.44 -12.56
N ALA A 324 -1.53 -9.20 -13.63
CA ALA A 324 -1.63 -8.72 -15.00
C ALA A 324 -3.06 -8.32 -15.39
N GLU A 325 -4.06 -9.13 -15.03
CA GLU A 325 -5.47 -8.81 -15.27
C GLU A 325 -5.89 -7.52 -14.55
N TRP A 326 -5.47 -7.38 -13.29
CA TRP A 326 -5.73 -6.18 -12.52
C TRP A 326 -5.11 -4.95 -13.18
N GLU A 327 -3.84 -5.03 -13.59
CA GLU A 327 -3.15 -3.90 -14.21
C GLU A 327 -3.77 -3.51 -15.56
N LYS A 328 -4.08 -4.48 -16.44
CA LYS A 328 -4.76 -4.21 -17.70
C LYS A 328 -6.10 -3.54 -17.45
N ALA A 329 -6.91 -4.07 -16.52
CA ALA A 329 -8.20 -3.49 -16.17
C ALA A 329 -8.10 -2.03 -15.67
N ALA A 330 -7.00 -1.68 -15.00
CA ALA A 330 -6.73 -0.35 -14.48
C ALA A 330 -6.24 0.66 -15.52
N ARG A 331 -5.34 0.26 -16.45
CA ARG A 331 -4.68 1.22 -17.37
C ARG A 331 -5.02 1.07 -18.85
N GLY A 332 -5.65 -0.02 -19.26
CA GLY A 332 -5.81 -0.30 -20.70
C GLY A 332 -4.50 -0.75 -21.34
N VAL A 333 -4.26 -0.30 -22.58
CA VAL A 333 -3.15 -0.77 -23.44
C VAL A 333 -2.10 0.30 -23.73
N ASP A 334 -2.30 1.53 -23.27
CA ASP A 334 -1.51 2.71 -23.64
C ASP A 334 -0.43 3.09 -22.61
N ALA A 335 -0.19 2.22 -21.64
CA ALA A 335 0.80 2.41 -20.60
C ALA A 335 0.66 3.71 -19.76
N ARG A 336 -0.56 4.21 -19.57
CA ARG A 336 -0.81 5.36 -18.66
C ARG A 336 -0.38 5.10 -17.21
N ILE A 337 -0.03 6.17 -16.49
CA ILE A 337 0.46 6.13 -15.09
C ILE A 337 -0.70 5.94 -14.09
N TYR A 338 -1.82 6.62 -14.29
CA TYR A 338 -3.05 6.55 -13.51
C TYR A 338 -4.20 6.07 -14.40
N PRO A 339 -5.31 5.54 -13.85
CA PRO A 339 -6.44 5.06 -14.66
C PRO A 339 -6.98 6.13 -15.63
N TRP A 340 -6.99 7.39 -15.21
CA TRP A 340 -7.45 8.55 -15.99
C TRP A 340 -6.38 9.20 -16.88
N GLY A 341 -5.10 8.87 -16.75
CA GLY A 341 -4.04 9.47 -17.57
C GLY A 341 -2.67 9.55 -16.88
N ASN A 342 -1.82 10.46 -17.34
CA ASN A 342 -0.43 10.57 -16.85
C ASN A 342 -0.23 11.64 -15.79
N GLU A 343 -1.17 12.59 -15.69
CA GLU A 343 -1.14 13.63 -14.66
C GLU A 343 -1.92 13.18 -13.44
N PHE A 344 -1.34 13.41 -12.27
CA PHE A 344 -2.04 13.13 -11.02
C PHE A 344 -3.14 14.16 -10.80
N ASP A 345 -4.33 13.66 -10.48
CA ASP A 345 -5.48 14.48 -10.14
C ASP A 345 -6.04 13.95 -8.81
N GLY A 346 -5.84 14.71 -7.73
CA GLY A 346 -6.31 14.37 -6.39
C GLY A 346 -7.83 14.42 -6.22
N SER A 347 -8.58 14.93 -7.20
CA SER A 347 -10.03 15.11 -7.12
C SER A 347 -10.85 13.91 -7.64
N VAL A 348 -10.19 12.90 -8.19
CA VAL A 348 -10.82 11.76 -8.85
C VAL A 348 -10.48 10.42 -8.22
N LEU A 349 -10.02 10.42 -6.96
CA LEU A 349 -9.71 9.23 -6.18
C LEU A 349 -9.82 9.51 -4.67
N ASN A 350 -9.84 8.45 -3.86
CA ASN A 350 -9.63 8.56 -2.41
C ASN A 350 -8.18 8.22 -2.03
N TYR A 351 -7.48 9.12 -1.34
CA TYR A 351 -6.06 8.98 -1.01
C TYR A 351 -5.66 9.72 0.27
N CYS A 352 -4.39 9.66 0.64
CA CYS A 352 -3.92 10.37 1.83
C CYS A 352 -3.76 11.88 1.56
N ASP A 353 -4.83 12.61 1.81
CA ASP A 353 -5.01 14.04 1.57
C ASP A 353 -5.05 14.87 2.87
N THR A 354 -5.57 16.10 2.85
CA THR A 354 -5.61 16.96 4.05
C THR A 354 -6.36 16.35 5.25
N GLN A 355 -7.28 15.41 5.04
CA GLN A 355 -8.04 14.74 6.09
C GLN A 355 -7.29 13.54 6.69
N CYS A 356 -6.32 13.00 5.94
CA CYS A 356 -5.43 11.93 6.39
C CYS A 356 -4.61 12.34 7.62
N VAL A 357 -4.36 11.39 8.53
CA VAL A 357 -3.60 11.61 9.77
C VAL A 357 -2.09 11.42 9.61
N ALA A 358 -1.64 10.97 8.43
CA ALA A 358 -0.22 10.68 8.20
C ALA A 358 0.57 11.94 7.81
N ASP A 359 1.85 11.96 8.18
CA ASP A 359 2.75 13.09 7.90
C ASP A 359 3.03 13.29 6.40
N TRP A 360 2.86 12.25 5.59
CA TRP A 360 3.07 12.27 4.14
C TRP A 360 1.83 12.66 3.33
N ARG A 361 0.79 13.15 4.02
CA ARG A 361 -0.45 13.56 3.37
C ARG A 361 -0.23 14.71 2.38
N ASP A 362 -1.09 14.77 1.38
CA ASP A 362 -1.18 15.92 0.50
C ASP A 362 -2.02 17.02 1.16
N PHE A 363 -1.38 18.09 1.61
CA PHE A 363 -2.04 19.22 2.25
C PHE A 363 -2.90 20.07 1.30
N ASN A 364 -2.82 19.85 -0.01
CA ASN A 364 -3.55 20.63 -1.01
C ASN A 364 -4.73 19.88 -1.63
N GLY A 365 -4.88 18.59 -1.32
CA GLY A 365 -6.02 17.77 -1.73
C GLY A 365 -7.08 17.67 -0.63
N ASP A 366 -8.34 17.52 -1.05
CA ASP A 366 -9.46 17.15 -0.19
C ASP A 366 -10.45 16.33 -1.04
N ASP A 367 -10.45 15.02 -0.83
CA ASP A 367 -11.29 14.04 -1.48
C ASP A 367 -12.64 13.86 -0.75
N GLY A 368 -12.75 14.44 0.46
CA GLY A 368 -13.95 14.41 1.29
C GLY A 368 -14.02 13.24 2.28
N TYR A 369 -13.03 12.34 2.32
CA TYR A 369 -13.01 11.14 3.14
C TYR A 369 -11.69 10.95 3.89
N ARG A 370 -11.78 11.02 5.22
CA ARG A 370 -10.66 10.72 6.13
C ARG A 370 -10.13 9.28 6.07
N TYR A 371 -10.97 8.33 5.68
CA TYR A 371 -10.69 6.89 5.61
C TYR A 371 -11.13 6.37 4.23
N THR A 372 -11.61 5.13 4.15
CA THR A 372 -12.22 4.60 2.93
C THR A 372 -13.41 5.44 2.48
N ALA A 373 -13.56 5.58 1.17
CA ALA A 373 -14.75 6.14 0.55
C ALA A 373 -15.74 5.02 0.16
N PRO A 374 -17.05 5.31 0.05
CA PRO A 374 -17.98 4.38 -0.58
C PRO A 374 -17.50 3.99 -1.97
N VAL A 375 -17.61 2.72 -2.30
CA VAL A 375 -17.16 2.23 -3.61
C VAL A 375 -17.90 2.95 -4.74
N GLY A 376 -17.18 3.30 -5.80
CA GLY A 376 -17.69 4.00 -6.97
C GLY A 376 -17.91 5.50 -6.79
N SER A 377 -17.39 6.11 -5.72
CA SER A 377 -17.57 7.55 -5.46
C SER A 377 -16.92 8.44 -6.53
N TYR A 378 -15.85 7.98 -7.17
CA TYR A 378 -15.04 8.79 -8.11
C TYR A 378 -15.19 8.32 -9.56
N VAL A 379 -16.35 8.58 -10.16
CA VAL A 379 -16.63 8.17 -11.55
C VAL A 379 -15.64 8.75 -12.57
N ALA A 380 -15.13 9.97 -12.33
CA ALA A 380 -14.12 10.59 -13.18
C ALA A 380 -12.75 9.90 -13.11
N GLY A 381 -12.52 9.08 -12.08
CA GLY A 381 -11.31 8.28 -11.90
C GLY A 381 -11.36 6.91 -12.58
N ALA A 382 -12.39 6.64 -13.39
CA ALA A 382 -12.56 5.36 -14.07
C ALA A 382 -11.37 5.00 -14.98
N SER A 383 -11.06 3.71 -15.03
CA SER A 383 -10.15 3.17 -16.03
C SER A 383 -10.71 3.32 -17.46
N PRO A 384 -9.90 3.08 -18.52
CA PRO A 384 -10.39 3.07 -19.90
C PRO A 384 -11.54 2.10 -20.16
N TYR A 385 -11.67 1.07 -19.32
CA TYR A 385 -12.72 0.07 -19.41
C TYR A 385 -13.93 0.38 -18.53
N GLY A 386 -13.90 1.47 -17.74
CA GLY A 386 -14.98 1.85 -16.82
C GLY A 386 -14.89 1.18 -15.45
N VAL A 387 -13.75 0.59 -15.09
CA VAL A 387 -13.53 0.03 -13.76
C VAL A 387 -13.14 1.16 -12.81
N LEU A 388 -13.83 1.26 -11.68
CA LEU A 388 -13.68 2.34 -10.70
C LEU A 388 -12.75 1.93 -9.56
N ASP A 389 -12.23 2.96 -8.88
CA ASP A 389 -11.40 2.86 -7.68
C ASP A 389 -10.15 1.98 -7.86
N MET A 390 -9.62 1.91 -9.09
CA MET A 390 -8.39 1.17 -9.38
C MET A 390 -7.14 1.86 -8.81
N SER A 391 -7.25 3.12 -8.40
CA SER A 391 -6.19 3.87 -7.70
C SER A 391 -6.77 4.49 -6.44
N GLY A 392 -6.17 4.20 -5.29
CA GLY A 392 -6.64 4.71 -3.99
C GLY A 392 -7.66 3.82 -3.31
N ASN A 393 -8.42 4.40 -2.38
CA ASN A 393 -9.40 3.72 -1.52
C ASN A 393 -8.79 2.56 -0.70
N VAL A 394 -8.65 1.36 -1.25
CA VAL A 394 -7.97 0.23 -0.58
C VAL A 394 -7.01 -0.47 -1.52
N TRP A 395 -5.91 -1.00 -0.96
CA TRP A 395 -5.08 -1.94 -1.68
C TRP A 395 -5.89 -3.19 -1.99
N GLU A 396 -5.64 -3.84 -3.11
CA GLU A 396 -6.42 -5.00 -3.53
C GLU A 396 -5.57 -6.25 -3.67
N TRP A 397 -5.96 -7.32 -2.96
CA TRP A 397 -5.37 -8.65 -3.14
C TRP A 397 -5.53 -9.16 -4.57
N THR A 398 -4.45 -9.71 -5.12
CA THR A 398 -4.42 -10.43 -6.40
C THR A 398 -4.03 -11.90 -6.20
N ALA A 399 -4.18 -12.74 -7.22
CA ALA A 399 -3.89 -14.16 -7.12
C ALA A 399 -2.38 -14.49 -6.99
N ASP A 400 -1.52 -13.62 -7.50
CA ASP A 400 -0.12 -13.91 -7.77
C ASP A 400 0.74 -13.89 -6.50
N TRP A 401 1.72 -14.80 -6.45
CA TRP A 401 2.82 -14.69 -5.51
C TRP A 401 3.75 -13.55 -5.93
N TYR A 402 4.27 -12.80 -4.96
CA TYR A 402 5.22 -11.73 -5.22
C TYR A 402 6.64 -12.28 -5.36
N ALA A 403 7.31 -11.91 -6.44
CA ALA A 403 8.77 -11.86 -6.54
C ALA A 403 9.20 -10.55 -7.19
N GLU A 404 10.38 -10.07 -6.80
CA GLU A 404 10.91 -8.78 -7.25
C GLU A 404 11.28 -8.79 -8.74
N ASP A 405 11.81 -9.91 -9.23
CA ASP A 405 12.29 -10.11 -10.60
C ASP A 405 11.22 -10.67 -11.57
N THR A 406 9.96 -10.80 -11.12
CA THR A 406 8.88 -11.43 -11.93
C THR A 406 8.77 -10.82 -13.32
N TYR A 407 8.88 -9.49 -13.47
CA TYR A 407 8.69 -8.83 -14.76
C TYR A 407 9.82 -9.10 -15.75
N ALA A 408 11.02 -9.43 -15.28
CA ALA A 408 12.15 -9.81 -16.15
C ALA A 408 11.99 -11.22 -16.74
N HIS A 409 11.13 -12.04 -16.14
CA HIS A 409 10.94 -13.45 -16.47
C HIS A 409 9.46 -13.81 -16.69
N SER A 410 8.61 -12.81 -16.90
CA SER A 410 7.16 -12.97 -17.01
C SER A 410 6.80 -13.71 -18.29
N ASP A 411 5.87 -14.66 -18.18
CA ASP A 411 5.29 -15.32 -19.33
C ASP A 411 4.52 -14.32 -20.19
N TYR A 412 4.68 -14.42 -21.50
CA TYR A 412 3.97 -13.56 -22.43
C TYR A 412 2.45 -13.73 -22.36
N ARG A 413 1.94 -14.96 -22.16
CA ARG A 413 0.49 -15.25 -22.24
C ARG A 413 -0.07 -15.64 -20.88
N ASN A 414 -1.05 -14.87 -20.41
CA ASN A 414 -1.78 -15.12 -19.16
C ASN A 414 -0.86 -15.40 -17.95
N PRO A 415 0.13 -14.55 -17.65
CA PRO A 415 1.04 -14.77 -16.53
C PRO A 415 0.26 -14.83 -15.20
N THR A 416 0.67 -15.76 -14.33
CA THR A 416 0.10 -15.99 -13.00
C THR A 416 1.10 -15.77 -11.87
N GLY A 417 2.24 -15.15 -12.21
CA GLY A 417 3.38 -15.01 -11.31
C GLY A 417 4.07 -16.34 -11.00
N PRO A 418 5.03 -16.35 -10.05
CA PRO A 418 5.71 -17.56 -9.58
C PRO A 418 4.73 -18.59 -9.01
N GLU A 419 5.06 -19.89 -9.15
CA GLU A 419 4.23 -20.99 -8.65
C GLU A 419 4.06 -20.96 -7.12
N ALA A 420 5.07 -20.45 -6.40
CA ALA A 420 5.09 -20.37 -4.93
C ALA A 420 5.79 -19.09 -4.46
N GLY A 421 5.46 -18.65 -3.25
CA GLY A 421 6.08 -17.50 -2.61
C GLY A 421 5.68 -17.35 -1.15
N VAL A 422 6.18 -16.29 -0.51
CA VAL A 422 5.88 -15.95 0.90
C VAL A 422 4.78 -14.91 1.00
N GLN A 423 4.71 -14.01 0.02
CA GLN A 423 3.80 -12.86 0.02
C GLN A 423 2.98 -12.85 -1.26
N LYS A 424 1.73 -12.40 -1.16
CA LYS A 424 0.85 -12.19 -2.31
C LYS A 424 0.92 -10.74 -2.75
N VAL A 425 0.75 -10.52 -4.04
CA VAL A 425 0.76 -9.17 -4.61
C VAL A 425 -0.54 -8.44 -4.22
N ILE A 426 -0.40 -7.17 -3.84
CA ILE A 426 -1.50 -6.21 -3.72
C ILE A 426 -1.27 -5.00 -4.63
N ARG A 427 -2.36 -4.42 -5.14
CA ARG A 427 -2.34 -3.36 -6.18
C ARG A 427 -3.23 -2.16 -5.82
N GLY A 428 -2.99 -1.00 -6.44
CA GLY A 428 -3.89 0.17 -6.40
C GLY A 428 -3.55 1.30 -5.43
N GLY A 429 -2.84 1.03 -4.34
CA GLY A 429 -2.69 2.03 -3.26
C GLY A 429 -3.93 2.07 -2.36
N SER A 430 -3.98 3.00 -1.40
CA SER A 430 -5.16 3.16 -0.53
C SER A 430 -5.29 4.58 -0.01
N TRP A 431 -6.37 4.84 0.73
CA TRP A 431 -6.67 6.08 1.47
C TRP A 431 -5.53 6.55 2.38
N LEU A 432 -4.58 5.67 2.73
CA LEU A 432 -3.45 5.97 3.61
C LEU A 432 -2.15 6.32 2.87
N TYR A 433 -2.10 6.23 1.54
CA TYR A 433 -0.85 6.40 0.80
C TYR A 433 -0.81 7.64 -0.11
N PRO A 434 0.41 8.19 -0.34
CA PRO A 434 0.59 9.36 -1.20
C PRO A 434 0.59 8.99 -2.68
N GLN A 435 0.54 10.01 -3.54
CA GLN A 435 0.58 9.92 -5.02
C GLN A 435 1.50 8.82 -5.59
N LYS A 436 2.70 8.64 -5.03
CA LYS A 436 3.67 7.65 -5.52
C LYS A 436 3.13 6.21 -5.45
N SER A 437 2.29 5.89 -4.48
CA SER A 437 1.73 4.54 -4.33
C SER A 437 0.46 4.30 -5.16
N LEU A 438 -0.12 5.36 -5.73
CA LEU A 438 -1.42 5.35 -6.42
C LEU A 438 -1.28 5.14 -7.93
N ARG A 439 -0.04 4.96 -8.42
CA ARG A 439 0.26 4.67 -9.82
C ARG A 439 -0.18 3.25 -10.16
N VAL A 440 -0.76 3.05 -11.34
CA VAL A 440 -1.34 1.75 -11.74
C VAL A 440 -0.29 0.64 -11.74
N ALA A 441 0.94 0.92 -12.18
CA ALA A 441 2.04 -0.04 -12.21
C ALA A 441 2.67 -0.34 -10.84
N ARG A 442 2.31 0.42 -9.79
CA ARG A 442 2.86 0.20 -8.45
C ARG A 442 2.43 -1.16 -7.92
N ARG A 443 3.41 -1.98 -7.57
CA ARG A 443 3.23 -3.27 -6.90
C ARG A 443 3.44 -3.11 -5.41
N HIS A 444 2.65 -3.80 -4.59
CA HIS A 444 3.04 -4.05 -3.21
C HIS A 444 2.77 -5.50 -2.88
N LYS A 445 3.13 -5.92 -1.68
CA LYS A 445 3.09 -7.31 -1.27
C LYS A 445 2.89 -7.41 0.22
N ASP A 446 2.15 -8.43 0.61
CA ASP A 446 1.94 -8.73 2.02
C ASP A 446 1.72 -10.24 2.22
N VAL A 447 1.90 -10.72 3.45
CA VAL A 447 1.75 -12.13 3.77
C VAL A 447 0.26 -12.51 3.79
N THR A 448 -0.05 -13.76 3.45
CA THR A 448 -1.44 -14.24 3.28
C THR A 448 -2.29 -14.18 4.54
N THR A 449 -1.68 -13.96 5.72
CA THR A 449 -2.36 -13.85 7.02
C THR A 449 -2.66 -12.41 7.42
N SER A 450 -2.05 -11.42 6.76
CA SER A 450 -2.24 -10.01 7.06
C SER A 450 -3.65 -9.57 6.75
N ALA A 451 -4.23 -8.77 7.64
CA ALA A 451 -5.54 -8.16 7.45
C ALA A 451 -5.50 -6.74 8.02
N TYR A 452 -5.45 -5.76 7.13
CA TYR A 452 -5.35 -4.34 7.49
C TYR A 452 -6.62 -3.60 7.09
N ASP A 453 -6.83 -2.43 7.69
CA ASP A 453 -7.97 -1.53 7.44
C ASP A 453 -7.87 -0.75 6.12
N ASN A 454 -6.87 -1.06 5.31
CA ASN A 454 -6.59 -0.42 4.05
C ASN A 454 -6.26 -1.43 2.93
N ILE A 455 -6.54 -2.72 3.16
CA ILE A 455 -6.46 -3.78 2.15
C ILE A 455 -7.83 -4.46 2.04
N GLY A 456 -8.39 -4.41 0.83
CA GLY A 456 -9.57 -5.15 0.40
C GLY A 456 -9.24 -6.01 -0.83
N PHE A 457 -10.21 -6.17 -1.72
CA PHE A 457 -10.06 -6.95 -2.94
C PHE A 457 -11.25 -6.75 -3.88
N ARG A 458 -11.10 -7.23 -5.11
CA ARG A 458 -12.19 -7.42 -6.08
C ARG A 458 -12.03 -8.75 -6.79
N CYS A 459 -13.11 -9.30 -7.35
CA CYS A 459 -13.06 -10.60 -8.03
C CYS A 459 -13.03 -10.45 -9.55
N ALA A 460 -12.56 -11.52 -10.21
CA ALA A 460 -12.51 -11.69 -11.65
C ALA A 460 -13.03 -13.06 -12.08
N LEU A 461 -13.43 -13.15 -13.35
CA LEU A 461 -13.98 -14.33 -13.97
C LEU A 461 -13.38 -14.51 -15.37
N SER A 462 -12.86 -15.70 -15.67
CA SER A 462 -12.39 -16.02 -17.02
C SER A 462 -13.55 -15.93 -18.02
N GLY A 463 -13.29 -15.38 -19.21
CA GLY A 463 -14.34 -15.07 -20.18
C GLY A 463 -15.14 -16.26 -20.70
N THR A 464 -14.57 -17.46 -20.68
CA THR A 464 -15.26 -18.72 -21.02
C THR A 464 -16.31 -19.12 -19.99
N ASN A 465 -16.16 -18.72 -18.72
CA ASN A 465 -17.03 -19.12 -17.62
C ASN A 465 -18.28 -18.23 -17.49
N ALA A 466 -18.21 -16.99 -18.00
CA ALA A 466 -19.34 -16.06 -17.95
C ALA A 466 -20.48 -16.46 -18.91
N VAL A 467 -20.17 -17.05 -20.06
CA VAL A 467 -21.19 -17.52 -21.02
C VAL A 467 -22.04 -18.65 -20.41
N ALA A 468 -21.45 -19.51 -19.57
CA ALA A 468 -22.18 -20.56 -18.87
C ALA A 468 -23.14 -20.00 -17.80
N ALA A 469 -22.73 -18.94 -17.08
CA ALA A 469 -23.57 -18.27 -16.08
C ALA A 469 -24.74 -17.51 -16.72
N GLU A 470 -24.52 -16.86 -17.88
CA GLU A 470 -25.58 -16.16 -18.62
C GLU A 470 -26.65 -17.13 -19.18
N VAL A 471 -26.24 -18.35 -19.56
CA VAL A 471 -27.15 -19.40 -20.02
C VAL A 471 -27.98 -19.98 -18.88
N GLN A 472 -27.43 -20.12 -17.66
CA GLN A 472 -28.19 -20.61 -16.49
C GLN A 472 -29.22 -19.59 -15.96
N GLY A 473 -29.00 -18.29 -16.16
CA GLY A 473 -29.95 -17.23 -15.79
C GLY A 473 -31.18 -17.12 -16.71
N ARG A 474 -31.13 -17.71 -17.91
CA ARG A 474 -32.26 -17.79 -18.85
C ARG A 474 -32.91 -19.18 -18.79
N GLY A 475 -33.47 -19.53 -17.63
CA GLY A 475 -34.38 -20.67 -17.52
C GLY A 475 -35.62 -20.45 -18.39
N ILE A 476 -35.63 -21.03 -19.59
CA ILE A 476 -36.81 -21.12 -20.45
C ILE A 476 -37.83 -21.99 -19.71
N GLY A 477 -38.88 -21.38 -19.19
CA GLY A 477 -40.05 -22.09 -18.70
C GLY A 477 -40.71 -22.83 -19.84
N SER A 478 -40.45 -24.13 -19.95
CA SER A 478 -41.20 -25.06 -20.81
C SER A 478 -42.52 -25.42 -20.14
N GLY A 479 -43.48 -24.50 -20.16
CA GLY A 479 -44.88 -24.81 -19.92
C GLY A 479 -45.45 -25.60 -21.11
N PRO A 480 -46.16 -26.74 -20.89
CA PRO A 480 -46.71 -27.50 -22.00
C PRO A 480 -47.89 -26.75 -22.63
N MET A 481 -47.77 -26.45 -23.92
CA MET A 481 -48.85 -25.91 -24.74
C MET A 481 -49.94 -26.98 -24.87
N GLN A 482 -51.04 -26.81 -24.12
CA GLN A 482 -52.28 -27.56 -24.30
C GLN A 482 -52.96 -27.08 -25.59
N VAL A 483 -53.10 -27.98 -26.56
CA VAL A 483 -53.93 -27.79 -27.74
C VAL A 483 -55.37 -28.15 -27.38
N LYS A 484 -56.27 -27.18 -27.44
CA LYS A 484 -57.71 -27.38 -27.68
C LYS A 484 -58.23 -26.27 -28.58
#